data_AF-A0A246BHJ8-F1
#
_entry.id   AF-A0A246BHJ8-F1
#
_cell.length_a   1.000
_cell.length_b   1.000
_cell.length_c   1.000
_cell.angle_alpha   90.00
_cell.angle_beta   90.00
_cell.angle_gamma   90.00
#
_symmetry.space_group_name_H-M   'P 1'
#
loop_
_entity.id
_entity.type
_entity.pdbx_description
1 polymer ?
#
loop_
_entity_poly.entity_id
_entity_poly.type
_entity_poly.pdbx_seq_one_letter_code
_entity_poly.pdbx_strand_id
1 'polypeptide(L)'
;MRDAPFLLARLHLPEDRTTSFIYRRFGDNVGAMDGSVFSFQRAGEPVNAYAWWENHDPEVIGRGGHGVIRIVPMTPDLWTHLKPGTSLAMTFERLHAQVTQSLMENQA
;
A
#
# COMPACT_ATOMS: atom_id res chain seq x y z
N MET A 1 -1.55 18.25 7.16
CA MET A 1 -1.05 16.98 7.73
C MET A 1 0.20 16.58 6.97
N ARG A 2 1.39 16.89 7.48
CA ARG A 2 2.66 16.63 6.76
C ARG A 2 3.61 15.64 7.43
N ASP A 3 3.24 15.04 8.57
CA ASP A 3 4.24 14.33 9.41
C ASP A 3 3.88 12.87 9.76
N ALA A 4 2.86 12.27 9.13
CA ALA A 4 2.56 10.85 9.33
C ALA A 4 3.53 9.97 8.50
N PRO A 5 4.22 8.99 9.12
CA PRO A 5 5.07 8.05 8.39
C PRO A 5 4.30 7.36 7.27
N PHE A 6 4.92 7.20 6.11
CA PHE A 6 4.33 6.53 4.97
C PHE A 6 5.36 5.72 4.19
N LEU A 7 4.85 4.78 3.39
CA LEU A 7 5.62 4.02 2.39
C LEU A 7 5.15 4.42 1.01
N LEU A 8 6.07 4.40 0.05
CA LEU A 8 5.71 4.27 -1.35
C LEU A 8 5.84 2.81 -1.75
N ALA A 9 4.85 2.32 -2.48
CA ALA A 9 4.88 0.97 -3.01
C ALA A 9 4.31 0.95 -4.43
N ARG A 10 4.86 0.09 -5.28
CA ARG A 10 4.32 -0.21 -6.60
C ARG A 10 3.22 -1.25 -6.45
N LEU A 11 1.99 -0.88 -6.74
CA LEU A 11 0.84 -1.78 -6.82
C LEU A 11 0.75 -2.36 -8.23
N HIS A 12 0.52 -3.66 -8.35
CA HIS A 12 0.20 -4.31 -9.62
C HIS A 12 -1.26 -4.76 -9.62
N LEU A 13 -1.98 -4.45 -10.71
CA LEU A 13 -3.35 -4.94 -10.93
C LEU A 13 -3.31 -6.12 -11.91
N PRO A 14 -3.62 -7.36 -11.47
CA PRO A 14 -3.59 -8.53 -12.34
C PRO A 14 -4.54 -8.43 -13.55
N GLU A 15 -4.16 -9.06 -14.67
CA GLU A 15 -4.99 -9.13 -15.89
C GLU A 15 -6.33 -9.86 -15.67
N ASP A 16 -6.34 -10.83 -14.76
CA ASP A 16 -7.48 -11.67 -14.41
C ASP A 16 -8.34 -11.11 -13.27
N ARG A 17 -8.05 -9.88 -12.80
CA ARG A 17 -8.81 -9.23 -11.74
C ARG A 17 -10.27 -9.04 -12.18
N THR A 18 -11.22 -9.28 -11.28
CA THR A 18 -12.65 -9.06 -11.55
C THR A 18 -12.97 -7.59 -11.86
N THR A 19 -12.39 -6.64 -11.13
CA THR A 19 -12.49 -5.21 -11.42
C THR A 19 -11.61 -4.82 -12.62
N SER A 20 -12.09 -3.90 -13.45
CA SER A 20 -11.38 -3.42 -14.65
C SER A 20 -10.30 -2.39 -14.34
N PHE A 21 -10.42 -1.70 -13.19
CA PHE A 21 -9.45 -0.71 -12.75
C PHE A 21 -9.49 -0.50 -11.23
N ILE A 22 -8.51 0.25 -10.73
CA ILE A 22 -8.45 0.78 -9.37
C ILE A 22 -8.19 2.29 -9.45
N TYR A 23 -9.01 3.07 -8.75
CA TYR A 23 -8.79 4.48 -8.50
C TYR A 23 -9.11 4.77 -7.04
N ARG A 24 -8.15 5.31 -6.29
CA ARG A 24 -8.32 5.65 -4.88
C ARG A 24 -7.63 6.98 -4.57
N ARG A 25 -8.41 7.92 -4.05
CA ARG A 25 -7.96 9.23 -3.56
C ARG A 25 -8.47 9.44 -2.15
N PHE A 26 -7.72 10.11 -1.28
CA PHE A 26 -8.26 10.52 0.02
C PHE A 26 -9.56 11.32 -0.15
N GLY A 27 -10.63 10.88 0.53
CA GLY A 27 -11.92 11.57 0.56
C GLY A 27 -13.01 10.98 -0.36
N ASP A 28 -12.64 10.28 -1.43
CA ASP A 28 -13.60 9.89 -2.47
C ASP A 28 -14.42 8.62 -2.11
N ASN A 29 -14.03 7.88 -1.06
CA ASN A 29 -14.71 6.65 -0.59
C ASN A 29 -14.68 6.50 0.95
N VAL A 30 -14.56 7.60 1.71
CA VAL A 30 -14.19 7.51 3.14
C VAL A 30 -15.42 7.40 4.04
N GLY A 31 -15.93 6.18 4.22
CA GLY A 31 -16.39 5.80 5.55
C GLY A 31 -15.19 5.76 6.49
N ALA A 32 -15.38 6.01 7.79
CA ALA A 32 -14.30 6.19 8.77
C ALA A 32 -13.34 4.98 8.96
N MET A 33 -13.43 3.92 8.13
CA MET A 33 -12.70 2.65 8.25
C MET A 33 -12.23 1.99 6.94
N ASP A 34 -12.25 2.67 5.79
CA ASP A 34 -11.86 2.04 4.50
C ASP A 34 -10.35 2.11 4.22
N GLY A 35 -9.56 1.39 5.02
CA GLY A 35 -8.16 1.03 4.76
C GLY A 35 -8.04 -0.43 4.30
N SER A 36 -6.83 -0.92 4.09
CA SER A 36 -6.59 -2.32 3.73
C SER A 36 -5.65 -2.98 4.73
N VAL A 37 -5.80 -4.29 4.92
CA VAL A 37 -4.87 -5.10 5.71
C VAL A 37 -3.77 -5.63 4.79
N PHE A 38 -2.54 -5.26 5.11
CA PHE A 38 -1.36 -5.75 4.41
C PHE A 38 -0.67 -6.84 5.24
N SER A 39 -0.31 -7.92 4.56
CA SER A 39 0.47 -9.03 5.11
C SER A 39 1.91 -8.94 4.64
N PHE A 40 2.85 -9.11 5.56
CA PHE A 40 4.30 -9.18 5.30
C PHE A 40 5.01 -10.00 6.37
N GLN A 41 6.28 -10.34 6.16
CA GLN A 41 7.07 -11.11 7.13
C GLN A 41 7.83 -10.19 8.10
N ARG A 42 7.89 -10.57 9.37
CA ARG A 42 8.75 -9.95 10.39
C ARG A 42 9.37 -11.04 11.24
N ALA A 43 10.71 -11.10 11.25
CA ALA A 43 11.45 -12.11 12.01
C ALA A 43 11.01 -13.58 11.73
N GLY A 44 10.57 -13.87 10.50
CA GLY A 44 10.10 -15.20 10.09
C GLY A 44 8.61 -15.47 10.32
N GLU A 45 7.89 -14.54 10.94
CA GLU A 45 6.45 -14.67 11.21
C GLU A 45 5.61 -13.74 10.31
N PRO A 46 4.45 -14.20 9.83
CA PRO A 46 3.52 -13.34 9.08
C PRO A 46 2.87 -12.32 10.03
N VAL A 47 2.94 -11.05 9.64
CA VAL A 47 2.27 -9.94 10.31
C VAL A 47 1.18 -9.41 9.39
N ASN A 48 -0.03 -9.26 9.94
CA ASN A 48 -1.14 -8.57 9.30
C ASN A 48 -1.30 -7.21 9.98
N ALA A 49 -1.08 -6.14 9.22
CA ALA A 49 -1.17 -4.78 9.75
C ALA A 49 -2.08 -3.93 8.87
N TYR A 50 -2.90 -3.11 9.53
CA TYR A 50 -3.85 -2.24 8.86
C TYR A 50 -3.18 -0.91 8.47
N ALA A 51 -3.48 -0.43 7.27
CA ALA A 51 -3.02 0.85 6.77
C ALA A 51 -4.04 1.51 5.84
N TRP A 52 -4.01 2.83 5.81
CA TRP A 52 -4.66 3.61 4.75
C TRP A 52 -3.77 3.62 3.53
N TRP A 53 -4.36 3.75 2.34
CA TRP A 53 -3.57 3.99 1.14
C TRP A 53 -4.36 4.75 0.09
N GLU A 54 -3.63 5.41 -0.80
CA GLU A 54 -4.14 6.10 -1.97
C GLU A 54 -3.15 5.97 -3.13
N ASN A 55 -3.60 6.25 -4.36
CA ASN A 55 -2.69 6.40 -5.48
C ASN A 55 -1.84 7.65 -5.24
N HIS A 56 -0.51 7.53 -5.34
CA HIS A 56 0.43 8.63 -5.10
C HIS A 56 0.24 9.75 -6.13
N ASP A 57 0.09 9.35 -7.39
CA ASP A 57 -0.46 10.16 -8.45
C ASP A 57 -1.88 9.67 -8.72
N PRO A 58 -2.92 10.51 -8.63
CA PRO A 58 -4.31 10.09 -8.78
C PRO A 58 -4.63 9.76 -10.25
N GLU A 59 -4.15 8.61 -10.68
CA GLU A 59 -4.39 8.00 -11.99
C GLU A 59 -5.17 6.70 -11.85
N VAL A 60 -5.86 6.30 -12.91
CA VAL A 60 -6.61 5.04 -12.96
C VAL A 60 -5.65 3.91 -13.33
N ILE A 61 -5.49 2.93 -12.45
CA ILE A 61 -4.67 1.74 -12.74
C ILE A 61 -5.55 0.71 -13.44
N GLY A 62 -5.31 0.45 -14.72
CA GLY A 62 -5.98 -0.59 -15.50
C GLY A 62 -5.40 -1.99 -15.27
N ARG A 63 -6.15 -3.03 -15.65
CA ARG A 63 -5.69 -4.44 -15.61
C ARG A 63 -4.37 -4.64 -16.35
N GLY A 64 -3.49 -5.47 -15.80
CA GLY A 64 -2.09 -5.65 -16.25
C GLY A 64 -1.20 -4.43 -15.97
N GLY A 65 -1.78 -3.35 -15.45
CA GLY A 65 -1.10 -2.11 -15.14
C GLY A 65 -0.46 -2.11 -13.78
N HIS A 66 0.32 -1.06 -13.55
CA HIS A 66 0.92 -0.75 -12.27
C HIS A 66 0.70 0.72 -11.94
N GLY A 67 0.70 1.04 -10.66
CA GLY A 67 0.71 2.42 -10.17
C GLY A 67 1.49 2.51 -8.87
N VAL A 68 1.83 3.73 -8.47
CA VAL A 68 2.46 3.98 -7.18
C VAL A 68 1.37 4.31 -6.17
N ILE A 69 1.39 3.65 -5.03
CA ILE A 69 0.50 3.95 -3.91
C ILE A 69 1.29 4.50 -2.73
N ARG A 70 0.70 5.46 -2.03
CA ARG A 70 1.15 5.93 -0.74
C ARG A 70 0.41 5.15 0.34
N ILE A 71 1.14 4.41 1.17
CA ILE A 71 0.58 3.62 2.28
C ILE A 71 0.91 4.33 3.60
N VAL A 72 -0.11 4.61 4.42
CA VAL A 72 0.00 5.24 5.73
C VAL A 72 -0.36 4.22 6.80
N PRO A 73 0.64 3.62 7.49
CA PRO A 73 0.38 2.64 8.54
C PRO A 73 -0.37 3.25 9.73
N MET A 74 -1.32 2.49 10.29
CA MET A 74 -1.94 2.87 11.57
C MET A 74 -1.02 2.64 12.77
N THR A 75 -0.09 1.68 12.67
CA THR A 75 0.92 1.38 13.69
C THR A 75 2.30 1.33 13.04
N PRO A 76 2.96 2.49 12.84
CA PRO A 76 4.24 2.61 12.13
C PRO A 76 5.33 1.61 12.56
N ASP A 77 5.45 1.32 13.86
CA ASP A 77 6.47 0.43 14.44
C ASP A 77 6.38 -1.02 13.95
N LEU A 78 5.25 -1.43 13.37
CA LEU A 78 5.12 -2.74 12.73
C LEU A 78 5.78 -2.83 11.35
N TRP A 79 6.13 -1.70 10.75
CA TRP A 79 6.52 -1.56 9.35
C TRP A 79 7.94 -1.01 9.17
N THR A 80 8.58 -0.53 10.24
CA THR A 80 9.90 0.12 10.20
C THR A 80 11.03 -0.78 9.69
N HIS A 81 10.88 -2.10 9.75
CA HIS A 81 11.86 -3.06 9.22
C HIS A 81 11.73 -3.30 7.71
N LEU A 82 10.66 -2.81 7.08
CA LEU A 82 10.39 -3.04 5.66
C LEU A 82 11.36 -2.22 4.81
N LYS A 83 12.06 -2.90 3.89
CA LYS A 83 13.02 -2.30 2.96
C LYS A 83 12.45 -2.23 1.54
N PRO A 84 12.98 -1.36 0.67
CA PRO A 84 12.70 -1.43 -0.76
C PRO A 84 12.86 -2.86 -1.32
N GLY A 85 11.95 -3.27 -2.20
CA GLY A 85 11.84 -4.62 -2.73
C GLY A 85 10.95 -5.57 -1.92
N THR A 86 10.60 -5.23 -0.67
CA THR A 86 9.73 -6.06 0.17
C THR A 86 8.33 -6.17 -0.43
N SER A 87 7.80 -7.38 -0.52
CA SER A 87 6.43 -7.62 -1.01
C SER A 87 5.42 -7.52 0.13
N LEU A 88 4.31 -6.85 -0.13
CA LEU A 88 3.16 -6.69 0.74
C LEU A 88 1.95 -7.29 0.04
N ALA A 89 1.26 -8.22 0.68
CA ALA A 89 0.01 -8.77 0.15
C ALA A 89 -1.19 -8.03 0.74
N MET A 90 -2.11 -7.56 -0.08
CA MET A 90 -3.37 -6.98 0.37
C MET A 90 -4.37 -8.11 0.61
N THR A 91 -4.52 -8.49 1.88
CA THR A 91 -5.15 -9.74 2.34
C THR A 91 -6.50 -10.03 1.68
N PHE A 92 -7.37 -9.03 1.59
CA PHE A 92 -8.74 -9.20 1.09
C PHE A 92 -8.89 -8.87 -0.40
N GLU A 93 -7.89 -8.23 -1.00
CA GLU A 93 -7.99 -7.73 -2.37
C GLU A 93 -7.25 -8.60 -3.38
N ARG A 94 -6.50 -9.65 -2.97
CA ARG A 94 -5.64 -10.42 -3.90
C ARG A 94 -4.73 -9.52 -4.75
N LEU A 95 -4.32 -8.39 -4.18
CA LEU A 95 -3.38 -7.47 -4.79
C LEU A 95 -2.05 -7.57 -4.06
N HIS A 96 -0.98 -7.25 -4.77
CA HIS A 96 0.36 -7.19 -4.20
C HIS A 96 0.96 -5.83 -4.48
N ALA A 97 1.61 -5.30 -3.46
CA ALA A 97 2.41 -4.09 -3.57
C ALA A 97 3.87 -4.43 -3.25
N GLN A 98 4.80 -3.81 -3.95
CA GLN A 98 6.22 -3.90 -3.63
C GLN A 98 6.70 -2.56 -3.09
N VAL A 99 7.29 -2.56 -1.90
CA VAL A 99 7.86 -1.34 -1.30
C VAL A 99 8.91 -0.78 -2.23
N THR A 100 8.78 0.49 -2.62
CA THR A 100 9.78 1.23 -3.39
C THR A 100 10.54 2.22 -2.52
N GLN A 101 9.90 2.73 -1.46
CA GLN A 101 10.52 3.59 -0.46
C GLN A 101 10.00 3.25 0.94
N SER A 102 10.92 3.23 1.92
CA SER A 102 10.67 2.81 3.31
C SER A 102 10.06 3.94 4.17
N LEU A 103 9.58 3.56 5.36
CA LEU A 103 8.93 4.46 6.32
C LEU A 103 9.92 5.55 6.72
N MET A 104 9.76 6.74 6.15
CA MET A 104 10.48 7.96 6.54
C MET A 104 11.95 8.13 6.10
N GLU A 105 12.44 7.46 5.05
CA GLU A 105 13.69 7.92 4.42
C GLU A 105 13.42 9.15 3.56
N ASN A 106 13.32 10.29 4.23
CA ASN A 106 13.27 11.62 3.64
C ASN A 106 14.68 12.20 3.61
N GLN A 107 15.62 11.58 2.90
CA GLN A 107 16.91 12.19 2.54
C GLN A 107 17.46 11.62 1.22
N ALA A 108 17.12 12.28 0.12
CA ALA A 108 18.02 12.76 -0.95
C ALA A 108 17.19 13.16 -2.18
#